data_AF-A0A3S1Z862-F1
#
_entry.id   AF-A0A3S1Z862-F1
#
_cell.length_a   1.000
_cell.length_b   1.000
_cell.length_c   1.000
_cell.angle_alpha   90.00
_cell.angle_beta   90.00
_cell.angle_gamma   90.00
#
_symmetry.space_group_name_H-M   'P 1'
#
loop_
_entity.id
_entity.type
_entity.pdbx_description
1 polymer ?
#
loop_
_entity_poly.entity_id
_entity_poly.type
_entity_poly.pdbx_seq_one_letter_code
_entity_poly.pdbx_strand_id
1 'polypeptide(L)'
;VYVAINRNNTAALSGWAIPTATDIAFALGVLSLLGSRVPASLKVFLTALAIIDDLGAVIIIAIFYTSGLSLAYLGAAFAVIAVLVVLNRMRVMTLLPYLLLGVILWVLVLKSGVHATLAGVALALTIPLERSAGIGHDLDHSPLHRLEHGLHKIVPFVVIPIFGFANAGVSLAGLSFGALIEPLTLGVAAGLVVGKLVGVFGSSALAIRFGLADLPANAGWSHMIGISLLCGIGFTMSLFIGLLAFASDVALQDAVKVGILAGSFIAAILGAAVLLMAPPVGEVEEGEE
;
A
#
# COMPACT_ATOMS: atom_id res chain seq x y z
N VAL A 1 -17.96 -0.60 -0.90
CA VAL A 1 -18.42 -0.91 0.47
C VAL A 1 -18.45 0.34 1.35
N TYR A 2 -17.30 1.00 1.61
CA TYR A 2 -17.22 2.20 2.44
C TYR A 2 -18.25 3.29 2.13
N VAL A 3 -18.32 3.72 0.87
CA VAL A 3 -19.24 4.78 0.42
C VAL A 3 -20.70 4.39 0.65
N ALA A 4 -21.06 3.11 0.47
CA ALA A 4 -22.43 2.65 0.68
C ALA A 4 -22.85 2.74 2.16
N ILE A 5 -21.94 2.45 3.08
CA ILE A 5 -22.16 2.55 4.53
C ILE A 5 -22.22 4.02 4.97
N ASN A 6 -21.36 4.87 4.40
CA ASN A 6 -21.23 6.28 4.77
C ASN A 6 -22.06 7.24 3.92
N ARG A 7 -23.00 6.76 3.08
CA ARG A 7 -23.76 7.59 2.12
C ARG A 7 -24.50 8.78 2.74
N ASN A 8 -24.88 8.67 4.01
CA ASN A 8 -25.61 9.70 4.75
C ASN A 8 -24.69 10.66 5.53
N ASN A 9 -23.38 10.44 5.53
CA ASN A 9 -22.40 11.24 6.26
C ASN A 9 -21.44 11.90 5.26
N THR A 10 -21.76 13.14 4.87
CA THR A 10 -20.98 13.90 3.89
C THR A 10 -19.55 14.15 4.33
N ALA A 11 -19.31 14.33 5.63
CA ALA A 11 -17.96 14.48 6.18
C ALA A 11 -17.14 13.19 5.98
N ALA A 12 -17.74 12.03 6.26
CA ALA A 12 -17.06 10.74 6.08
C ALA A 12 -16.73 10.42 4.61
N LEU A 13 -17.48 10.94 3.64
CA LEU A 13 -17.24 10.60 2.22
C LEU A 13 -15.85 11.03 1.72
N SER A 14 -15.17 11.98 2.37
CA SER A 14 -13.77 12.31 2.04
C SER A 14 -12.84 11.12 2.24
N GLY A 15 -13.14 10.20 3.16
CA GLY A 15 -12.30 9.04 3.50
C GLY A 15 -12.46 7.82 2.60
N TRP A 16 -13.08 7.94 1.42
CA TRP A 16 -13.41 6.79 0.57
C TRP A 16 -12.21 5.95 0.11
N ALA A 17 -11.02 6.56 0.06
CA ALA A 17 -9.77 5.92 -0.34
C ALA A 17 -9.08 5.13 0.80
N ILE A 18 -9.51 5.29 2.05
CA ILE A 18 -8.87 4.62 3.20
C ILE A 18 -8.78 3.09 3.04
N PRO A 19 -9.85 2.38 2.64
CA PRO A 19 -9.81 0.92 2.51
C PRO A 19 -9.20 0.43 1.18
N THR A 20 -8.67 1.32 0.33
CA THR A 20 -8.08 0.91 -0.96
C THR A 20 -6.63 0.47 -0.82
N ALA A 21 -5.94 0.83 0.26
CA ALA A 21 -4.53 0.48 0.43
C ALA A 21 -4.33 -0.83 1.18
N THR A 22 -3.14 -1.42 1.01
CA THR A 22 -2.71 -2.66 1.67
C THR A 22 -1.35 -2.44 2.31
N ASP A 23 -1.19 -2.75 3.59
CA ASP A 23 0.09 -2.74 4.27
C ASP A 23 0.89 -4.00 3.90
N ILE A 24 1.76 -3.86 2.89
CA ILE A 24 2.62 -4.93 2.38
C ILE A 24 3.48 -5.56 3.49
N ALA A 25 3.99 -4.77 4.44
CA ALA A 25 4.92 -5.25 5.46
C ALA A 25 4.20 -6.17 6.46
N PHE A 26 3.01 -5.78 6.91
CA PHE A 26 2.20 -6.63 7.78
C PHE A 26 1.62 -7.83 7.05
N ALA A 27 1.12 -7.65 5.82
CA ALA A 27 0.55 -8.75 5.05
C ALA A 27 1.60 -9.83 4.74
N LEU A 28 2.80 -9.45 4.29
CA LEU A 28 3.92 -10.38 4.12
C LEU A 28 4.42 -10.94 5.45
N GLY A 29 4.38 -10.16 6.53
CA GLY A 29 4.70 -10.60 7.89
C GLY A 29 3.81 -11.77 8.32
N VAL A 30 2.48 -11.60 8.25
CA VAL A 30 1.51 -12.67 8.54
C VAL A 30 1.73 -13.87 7.62
N LEU A 31 1.96 -13.62 6.34
CA LEU A 31 2.18 -14.69 5.35
C LEU A 31 3.47 -15.49 5.64
N SER A 32 4.50 -14.83 6.16
CA SER A 32 5.76 -15.47 6.54
C SER A 32 5.61 -16.40 7.76
N LEU A 33 4.71 -16.07 8.69
CA LEU A 33 4.40 -16.90 9.86
C LEU A 33 3.69 -18.20 9.49
N LEU A 34 3.00 -18.23 8.35
CA LEU A 34 2.34 -19.44 7.82
C LEU A 34 3.32 -20.44 7.17
N GLY A 35 4.59 -20.06 7.03
CA GLY A 35 5.67 -20.96 6.63
C GLY A 35 5.48 -21.59 5.24
N SER A 36 5.63 -22.91 5.18
CA SER A 36 5.56 -23.70 3.95
C SER A 36 4.13 -23.95 3.44
N ARG A 37 3.09 -23.58 4.20
CA ARG A 37 1.70 -23.76 3.77
C ARG A 37 1.29 -22.85 2.63
N VAL A 38 2.06 -21.80 2.37
CA VAL A 38 1.73 -20.81 1.34
C VAL A 38 2.77 -20.88 0.21
N PRO A 39 2.33 -21.13 -1.04
CA PRO A 39 3.19 -21.10 -2.21
C PRO A 39 3.96 -19.79 -2.36
N ALA A 40 5.18 -19.85 -2.88
CA ALA A 40 5.97 -18.66 -3.19
C ALA A 40 5.28 -17.76 -4.24
N SER A 41 4.53 -18.36 -5.16
CA SER A 41 3.73 -17.65 -6.17
C SER A 41 2.72 -16.68 -5.54
N LEU A 42 2.13 -17.02 -4.39
CA LEU A 42 1.20 -16.14 -3.68
C LEU A 42 1.90 -14.96 -3.00
N LYS A 43 3.14 -15.13 -2.53
CA LYS A 43 3.96 -14.02 -2.01
C LYS A 43 4.22 -13.00 -3.11
N VAL A 44 4.53 -13.48 -4.31
CA VAL A 44 4.72 -12.63 -5.51
C VAL A 44 3.42 -11.94 -5.89
N PHE A 45 2.31 -12.67 -5.96
CA PHE A 45 0.99 -12.10 -6.25
C PHE A 45 0.59 -11.00 -5.26
N LEU A 46 0.68 -11.27 -3.96
CA LEU A 46 0.36 -10.30 -2.91
C LEU A 46 1.25 -9.06 -2.99
N THR A 47 2.55 -9.26 -3.23
CA THR A 47 3.51 -8.16 -3.37
C THR A 47 3.17 -7.29 -4.59
N ALA A 48 2.91 -7.90 -5.74
CA ALA A 48 2.56 -7.18 -6.96
C ALA A 48 1.27 -6.38 -6.79
N LEU A 49 0.23 -7.00 -6.23
CA LEU A 49 -1.05 -6.35 -5.98
C LEU A 49 -0.92 -5.20 -4.99
N ALA A 50 -0.20 -5.40 -3.87
CA ALA A 50 0.01 -4.35 -2.87
C ALA A 50 0.75 -3.14 -3.48
N ILE A 51 1.77 -3.38 -4.32
CA ILE A 51 2.49 -2.29 -5.00
C ILE A 51 1.56 -1.52 -5.95
N ILE A 52 0.72 -2.21 -6.72
CA ILE A 52 -0.22 -1.56 -7.65
C ILE A 52 -1.26 -0.75 -6.88
N ASP A 53 -1.85 -1.31 -5.83
CA ASP A 53 -2.84 -0.65 -4.99
C ASP A 53 -2.24 0.59 -4.29
N ASP A 54 -1.01 0.50 -3.80
CA ASP A 54 -0.31 1.63 -3.16
C ASP A 54 0.03 2.74 -4.16
N LEU A 55 0.49 2.40 -5.37
CA LEU A 55 0.70 3.38 -6.43
C LEU A 55 -0.61 4.06 -6.84
N GLY A 56 -1.69 3.28 -6.93
CA GLY A 56 -3.05 3.79 -7.15
C GLY A 56 -3.48 4.74 -6.05
N ALA A 57 -3.24 4.39 -4.79
CA ALA A 57 -3.53 5.25 -3.64
C ALA A 57 -2.74 6.56 -3.69
N VAL A 58 -1.45 6.52 -4.05
CA VAL A 58 -0.62 7.73 -4.23
C VAL A 58 -1.20 8.65 -5.31
N ILE A 59 -1.68 8.11 -6.43
CA ILE A 59 -2.33 8.89 -7.49
C ILE A 59 -3.64 9.51 -6.99
N ILE A 60 -4.46 8.74 -6.27
CA ILE A 60 -5.70 9.23 -5.66
C ILE A 60 -5.41 10.39 -4.70
N ILE A 61 -4.39 10.24 -3.84
CA ILE A 61 -3.94 11.27 -2.90
C ILE A 61 -3.57 12.56 -3.65
N ALA A 62 -2.80 12.42 -4.73
CA ALA A 62 -2.35 13.55 -5.54
C ALA A 62 -3.51 14.35 -6.15
N ILE A 63 -4.56 13.68 -6.60
CA ILE A 63 -5.68 14.32 -7.30
C ILE A 63 -6.71 14.87 -6.31
N PHE A 64 -7.06 14.12 -5.28
CA PHE A 64 -8.25 14.41 -4.46
C PHE A 64 -7.97 15.14 -3.14
N TYR A 65 -6.73 15.11 -2.63
CA TYR A 65 -6.43 15.67 -1.30
C TYR A 65 -5.47 16.87 -1.38
N THR A 66 -5.13 17.35 -2.58
CA THR A 66 -4.22 18.50 -2.77
C THR A 66 -4.95 19.80 -2.43
N SER A 67 -4.31 20.67 -1.63
CA SER A 67 -4.92 21.93 -1.20
C SER A 67 -3.94 23.10 -1.29
N GLY A 68 -4.43 24.28 -1.69
CA GLY A 68 -3.66 25.53 -1.66
C GLY A 68 -2.44 25.55 -2.59
N LEU A 69 -2.66 25.41 -3.90
CA LEU A 69 -1.57 25.33 -4.89
C LEU A 69 -0.76 26.63 -4.98
N SER A 70 0.53 26.57 -4.65
CA SER A 70 1.49 27.62 -5.00
C SER A 70 2.17 27.29 -6.31
N LEU A 71 1.77 27.99 -7.38
CA LEU A 71 2.33 27.83 -8.73
C LEU A 71 3.84 28.07 -8.78
N ALA A 72 4.36 28.94 -7.90
CA ALA A 72 5.79 29.22 -7.83
C ALA A 72 6.59 28.01 -7.34
N TYR A 73 6.17 27.39 -6.23
CA TYR A 73 6.83 26.19 -5.71
C TYR A 73 6.62 24.98 -6.62
N LEU A 74 5.45 24.89 -7.27
CA LEU A 74 5.18 23.85 -8.25
C LEU A 74 6.08 23.96 -9.49
N GLY A 75 6.23 25.17 -10.03
CA GLY A 75 7.16 25.44 -11.13
C GLY A 75 8.61 25.10 -10.77
N ALA A 76 9.04 25.44 -9.55
CA ALA A 76 10.35 25.06 -9.04
C ALA A 76 10.51 23.53 -8.89
N ALA A 77 9.48 22.82 -8.41
CA ALA A 77 9.49 21.36 -8.32
C ALA A 77 9.64 20.71 -9.72
N PHE A 78 8.92 21.20 -10.73
CA PHE A 78 9.10 20.75 -12.11
C PHE A 78 10.49 21.03 -12.67
N ALA A 79 11.09 22.17 -12.33
CA ALA A 79 12.47 22.47 -12.72
C ALA A 79 13.45 21.47 -12.09
N VAL A 80 13.28 21.09 -10.82
CA VAL A 80 14.11 20.07 -10.16
C VAL A 80 13.93 18.69 -10.80
N ILE A 81 12.69 18.31 -11.13
CA ILE A 81 12.42 17.06 -11.87
C ILE A 81 13.12 17.08 -13.24
N ALA A 82 13.07 18.21 -13.96
CA ALA A 82 13.75 18.34 -15.24
C ALA A 82 15.28 18.16 -15.08
N VAL A 83 15.89 18.73 -14.04
CA VAL A 83 17.31 18.51 -13.73
C VAL A 83 17.59 17.03 -13.44
N LEU A 84 16.77 16.37 -12.61
CA LEU A 84 16.90 14.94 -12.31
C LEU A 84 16.83 14.08 -13.58
N VAL A 85 15.91 14.41 -14.50
CA VAL A 85 15.78 13.73 -15.80
C VAL A 85 16.99 14.00 -16.69
N VAL A 86 17.53 15.21 -16.71
CA VAL A 86 18.76 15.51 -17.46
C VAL A 86 19.94 14.71 -16.91
N LEU A 87 20.12 14.65 -15.59
CA LEU A 87 21.16 13.82 -14.96
C LEU A 87 21.01 12.35 -15.34
N ASN A 88 19.77 11.83 -15.34
CA ASN A 88 19.47 10.45 -15.77
C ASN A 88 19.86 10.21 -17.22
N ARG A 89 19.48 11.13 -18.12
CA ARG A 89 19.81 11.05 -19.55
C ARG A 89 21.31 11.16 -19.82
N MET A 90 22.03 11.94 -19.00
CA MET A 90 23.49 12.02 -19.01
C MET A 90 24.18 10.81 -18.38
N ARG A 91 23.41 9.81 -17.90
CA ARG A 91 23.90 8.59 -17.23
C ARG A 91 24.81 8.87 -16.04
N VAL A 92 24.42 9.85 -15.21
CA VAL A 92 25.11 10.10 -13.95
C VAL A 92 24.80 8.95 -12.99
N MET A 93 25.74 8.01 -12.83
CA MET A 93 25.55 6.81 -12.00
C MET A 93 25.84 7.00 -10.51
N THR A 94 26.12 8.23 -10.09
CA THR A 94 26.28 8.56 -8.67
C THR A 94 24.92 8.86 -8.06
N LEU A 95 24.61 8.22 -6.93
CA LEU A 95 23.31 8.39 -6.25
C LEU A 95 23.16 9.75 -5.53
N LEU A 96 24.27 10.33 -5.07
CA LEU A 96 24.28 11.52 -4.20
C LEU A 96 23.53 12.74 -4.79
N PRO A 97 23.73 13.14 -6.07
CA PRO A 97 22.99 14.26 -6.65
C PRO A 97 21.47 14.05 -6.66
N TYR A 98 21.03 12.81 -6.92
CA TYR A 98 19.60 12.46 -6.90
C TYR A 98 19.01 12.60 -5.52
N LEU A 99 19.71 12.13 -4.47
CA LEU A 99 19.22 12.24 -3.09
C LEU A 99 19.13 13.70 -2.64
N LEU A 100 20.14 14.52 -2.95
CA LEU A 100 20.13 15.95 -2.59
C LEU A 100 19.01 16.70 -3.30
N LEU A 101 18.88 16.51 -4.61
CA LEU A 101 17.78 17.09 -5.39
C LEU A 101 16.42 16.51 -4.97
N GLY A 102 16.38 15.27 -4.53
CA GLY A 102 15.20 14.62 -3.96
C GLY A 102 14.71 15.29 -2.68
N VAL A 103 15.62 15.65 -1.77
CA VAL A 103 15.29 16.43 -0.56
C VAL A 103 14.76 17.82 -0.94
N ILE A 104 15.39 18.49 -1.91
CA ILE A 104 14.93 19.79 -2.42
C ILE A 104 13.53 19.65 -3.02
N LEU A 105 13.31 18.64 -3.88
CA LEU A 105 12.02 18.33 -4.49
C LEU A 105 10.95 18.10 -3.41
N TRP A 106 11.28 17.32 -2.38
CA TRP A 106 10.36 17.04 -1.27
C TRP A 106 9.93 18.31 -0.54
N VAL A 107 10.85 19.23 -0.25
CA VAL A 107 10.54 20.53 0.38
C VAL A 107 9.68 21.40 -0.53
N LEU A 108 10.01 21.47 -1.83
CA LEU A 108 9.24 22.28 -2.79
C LEU A 108 7.82 21.75 -2.97
N VAL A 109 7.65 20.43 -3.08
CA VAL A 109 6.35 19.78 -3.17
C VAL A 109 5.54 20.06 -1.90
N LEU A 110 6.13 19.89 -0.71
CA LEU A 110 5.49 20.22 0.57
C LEU A 110 5.00 21.68 0.64
N LYS A 111 5.78 22.63 0.14
CA LYS A 111 5.40 24.06 0.10
C LYS A 111 4.43 24.41 -1.03
N SER A 112 4.32 23.56 -2.05
CA SER A 112 3.43 23.77 -3.20
C SER A 112 1.97 23.44 -2.92
N GLY A 113 1.66 22.75 -1.82
CA GLY A 113 0.32 22.24 -1.52
C GLY A 113 0.05 20.82 -2.04
N VAL A 114 0.97 20.28 -2.86
CA VAL A 114 0.98 18.86 -3.26
C VAL A 114 1.60 18.01 -2.15
N HIS A 115 1.21 16.74 -2.07
CA HIS A 115 1.73 15.82 -1.05
C HIS A 115 3.20 15.47 -1.27
N ALA A 116 3.98 15.61 -0.21
CA ALA A 116 5.41 15.35 -0.25
C ALA A 116 5.78 13.88 -0.57
N THR A 117 4.85 12.92 -0.39
CA THR A 117 5.04 11.52 -0.78
C THR A 117 5.26 11.34 -2.29
N LEU A 118 4.65 12.19 -3.12
CA LEU A 118 4.85 12.15 -4.57
C LEU A 118 6.30 12.43 -4.96
N ALA A 119 7.03 13.22 -4.17
CA ALA A 119 8.44 13.52 -4.43
C ALA A 119 9.30 12.25 -4.40
N GLY A 120 9.01 11.31 -3.50
CA GLY A 120 9.73 10.04 -3.42
C GLY A 120 9.52 9.17 -4.67
N VAL A 121 8.27 9.06 -5.13
CA VAL A 121 7.92 8.32 -6.35
C VAL A 121 8.55 8.98 -7.58
N ALA A 122 8.41 10.30 -7.72
CA ALA A 122 9.01 11.05 -8.82
C ALA A 122 10.55 10.91 -8.83
N LEU A 123 11.19 10.99 -7.67
CA LEU A 123 12.62 10.77 -7.53
C LEU A 123 13.01 9.38 -8.00
N ALA A 124 12.34 8.32 -7.51
CA ALA A 124 12.64 6.94 -7.87
C ALA A 124 12.58 6.71 -9.39
N LEU A 125 11.57 7.29 -10.06
CA LEU A 125 11.41 7.22 -11.52
C LEU A 125 12.53 7.92 -12.31
N THR A 126 13.29 8.81 -11.66
CA THR A 126 14.43 9.52 -12.28
C THR A 126 15.79 8.90 -11.98
N ILE A 127 15.90 7.98 -11.02
CA ILE A 127 17.19 7.34 -10.71
C ILE A 127 17.51 6.28 -11.78
N PRO A 128 18.74 6.24 -12.33
CA PRO A 128 19.11 5.26 -13.34
C PRO A 128 18.93 3.81 -12.87
N LEU A 129 18.34 3.00 -13.74
CA LEU A 129 18.25 1.54 -13.61
C LEU A 129 18.98 0.91 -14.80
N GLU A 130 20.18 0.39 -14.58
CA GLU A 130 20.84 -0.47 -15.57
C GLU A 130 20.38 -1.91 -15.39
N ARG A 131 19.88 -2.51 -16.48
CA ARG A 131 19.65 -3.95 -16.58
C ARG A 131 20.84 -4.53 -17.34
N SER A 132 21.73 -5.24 -16.65
CA SER A 132 22.80 -5.99 -17.32
C SER A 132 22.14 -7.15 -18.08
N ALA A 133 22.22 -7.14 -19.41
CA ALA A 133 21.68 -8.20 -20.24
C ALA A 133 22.62 -9.41 -20.19
N GLY A 134 22.20 -10.47 -19.49
CA GLY A 134 22.80 -11.80 -19.63
C GLY A 134 23.80 -12.26 -18.56
N ILE A 135 24.02 -11.53 -17.47
CA ILE A 135 24.88 -12.00 -16.36
C ILE A 135 24.14 -11.77 -15.04
N GLY A 136 23.74 -12.85 -14.38
CA GLY A 136 22.88 -12.87 -13.19
C GLY A 136 23.45 -12.23 -11.92
N HIS A 137 24.58 -11.52 -11.98
CA HIS A 137 25.28 -10.94 -10.82
C HIS A 137 25.62 -9.44 -10.92
N ASP A 138 25.25 -8.73 -11.99
CA ASP A 138 25.70 -7.33 -12.22
C ASP A 138 24.72 -6.24 -11.75
N LEU A 139 23.62 -6.58 -11.08
CA LEU A 139 22.66 -5.59 -10.57
C LEU A 139 23.24 -4.73 -9.42
N ASP A 140 24.39 -5.09 -8.86
CA ASP A 140 25.07 -4.36 -7.80
C ASP A 140 25.64 -3.01 -8.26
N HIS A 141 25.77 -2.78 -9.57
CA HIS A 141 26.23 -1.49 -10.12
C HIS A 141 25.10 -0.48 -10.33
N SER A 142 23.84 -0.92 -10.36
CA SER A 142 22.69 -0.07 -10.69
C SER A 142 22.30 0.83 -9.50
N PRO A 143 22.32 2.18 -9.64
CA PRO A 143 22.08 3.09 -8.52
C PRO A 143 20.72 2.91 -7.86
N LEU A 144 19.64 2.71 -8.64
CA LEU A 144 18.30 2.50 -8.11
C LEU A 144 18.21 1.18 -7.32
N HIS A 145 18.78 0.10 -7.85
CA HIS A 145 18.77 -1.21 -7.20
C HIS A 145 19.56 -1.19 -5.88
N ARG A 146 20.73 -0.52 -5.85
CA ARG A 146 21.50 -0.32 -4.62
C ARG A 146 20.71 0.47 -3.57
N LEU A 147 20.01 1.52 -3.98
CA LEU A 147 19.17 2.32 -3.08
C LEU A 147 18.01 1.48 -2.53
N GLU A 148 17.29 0.79 -3.41
CA GLU A 148 16.20 -0.14 -3.05
C GLU A 148 16.67 -1.15 -2.00
N HIS A 149 17.77 -1.85 -2.28
CA HIS A 149 18.30 -2.88 -1.38
C HIS A 149 18.76 -2.32 -0.03
N GLY A 150 19.24 -1.07 0.00
CA GLY A 150 19.53 -0.35 1.24
C GLY A 150 18.28 0.03 2.02
N LEU A 151 17.26 0.55 1.32
CA LEU A 151 15.97 0.94 1.92
C LEU A 151 15.21 -0.27 2.46
N HIS A 152 15.25 -1.42 1.79
CA HIS A 152 14.60 -2.65 2.29
C HIS A 152 15.15 -3.14 3.64
N LYS A 153 16.35 -2.71 4.06
CA LYS A 153 16.91 -3.05 5.38
C LYS A 153 16.49 -2.09 6.48
N ILE A 154 16.12 -0.86 6.13
CA ILE A 154 15.83 0.21 7.09
C ILE A 154 14.32 0.47 7.17
N VAL A 155 13.64 0.55 6.04
CA VAL A 155 12.22 0.96 5.98
C VAL A 155 11.31 0.00 6.76
N PRO A 156 11.36 -1.33 6.57
CA PRO A 156 10.47 -2.25 7.30
C PRO A 156 10.77 -2.33 8.79
N PHE A 157 12.02 -2.10 9.21
CA PHE A 157 12.47 -2.32 10.59
C PHE A 157 12.58 -1.05 11.43
N VAL A 158 12.63 0.12 10.79
CA VAL A 158 12.78 1.43 11.46
C VAL A 158 11.66 2.37 11.06
N VAL A 159 11.50 2.66 9.77
CA VAL A 159 10.56 3.70 9.31
C VAL A 159 9.11 3.30 9.55
N ILE A 160 8.72 2.09 9.14
CA ILE A 160 7.35 1.58 9.30
C ILE A 160 6.98 1.45 10.79
N PRO A 161 7.80 0.83 11.67
CA PRO A 161 7.48 0.78 13.09
C PRO A 161 7.37 2.15 13.76
N ILE A 162 8.26 3.10 13.43
CA ILE A 162 8.17 4.48 13.96
C ILE A 162 6.89 5.15 13.47
N PHE A 163 6.57 5.03 12.18
CA PHE A 163 5.34 5.59 11.62
C PHE A 163 4.10 4.99 12.28
N GLY A 164 4.05 3.66 12.41
CA GLY A 164 2.96 2.96 13.07
C GLY A 164 2.83 3.40 14.54
N PHE A 165 3.93 3.46 15.28
CA PHE A 165 3.92 3.90 16.68
C PHE A 165 3.42 5.34 16.84
N ALA A 166 3.87 6.26 15.97
CA ALA A 166 3.48 7.68 16.04
C ALA A 166 2.01 7.92 15.66
N ASN A 167 1.45 7.12 14.75
CA ASN A 167 0.15 7.40 14.14
C ASN A 167 -0.97 6.42 14.50
N ALA A 168 -0.64 5.20 14.95
CA ALA A 168 -1.63 4.22 15.39
C ALA A 168 -2.14 4.49 16.81
N GLY A 169 -1.52 5.43 17.54
CA GLY A 169 -2.00 5.86 18.85
C GLY A 169 -3.43 6.40 18.77
N VAL A 170 -4.35 5.71 19.44
CA VAL A 170 -5.73 6.14 19.67
C VAL A 170 -5.93 6.36 21.16
N SER A 171 -6.51 7.50 21.54
CA SER A 171 -6.95 7.70 22.92
C SER A 171 -8.12 6.75 23.21
N LEU A 172 -7.87 5.71 24.01
CA LEU A 172 -8.93 4.83 24.51
C LEU A 172 -9.73 5.48 25.66
N ALA A 173 -9.25 6.60 26.19
CA ALA A 173 -9.94 7.34 27.24
C ALA A 173 -11.22 7.97 26.67
N GLY A 174 -12.38 7.55 27.18
CA GLY A 174 -13.69 8.02 26.72
C GLY A 174 -14.26 7.26 25.51
N LEU A 175 -13.63 6.16 25.08
CA LEU A 175 -14.10 5.37 23.95
C LEU A 175 -15.39 4.64 24.34
N SER A 176 -16.54 5.15 23.88
CA SER A 176 -17.82 4.46 24.07
C SER A 176 -17.89 3.24 23.15
N PHE A 177 -18.58 2.18 23.58
CA PHE A 177 -18.90 1.06 22.69
C PHE A 177 -19.65 1.51 21.41
N GLY A 178 -20.32 2.66 21.45
CA GLY A 178 -20.96 3.27 20.29
C GLY A 178 -19.99 3.68 19.19
N ALA A 179 -18.74 4.02 19.51
CA ALA A 179 -17.72 4.41 18.52
C ALA A 179 -17.34 3.25 17.58
N LEU A 180 -17.47 2.00 18.04
CA LEU A 180 -17.25 0.80 17.22
C LEU A 180 -18.37 0.56 16.20
N ILE A 181 -19.58 1.06 16.50
CA ILE A 181 -20.78 0.88 15.67
C ILE A 181 -21.01 2.13 14.80
N GLU A 182 -20.16 3.15 14.94
CA GLU A 182 -20.26 4.35 14.12
C GLU A 182 -20.07 4.01 12.62
N PRO A 183 -20.90 4.57 11.72
CA PRO A 183 -20.84 4.27 10.29
C PRO A 183 -19.46 4.46 9.67
N LEU A 184 -18.68 5.44 10.16
CA LEU A 184 -17.32 5.68 9.69
C LEU A 184 -16.41 4.51 10.04
N THR A 185 -16.35 4.14 11.32
CA THR A 185 -15.57 3.01 11.84
C THR A 185 -15.93 1.70 11.13
N LEU A 186 -17.23 1.38 11.06
CA LEU A 186 -17.74 0.19 10.38
C LEU A 186 -17.47 0.24 8.87
N GLY A 187 -17.62 1.41 8.25
CA GLY A 187 -17.38 1.62 6.84
C GLY A 187 -15.92 1.34 6.46
N VAL A 188 -14.98 1.79 7.29
CA VAL A 188 -13.54 1.46 7.13
C VAL A 188 -13.31 -0.03 7.31
N ALA A 189 -13.75 -0.61 8.43
CA ALA A 189 -13.49 -2.01 8.75
C ALA A 189 -14.09 -2.96 7.69
N ALA A 190 -15.35 -2.75 7.31
CA ALA A 190 -16.01 -3.52 6.26
C ALA A 190 -15.40 -3.24 4.88
N GLY A 191 -14.95 -2.02 4.62
CA GLY A 191 -14.21 -1.67 3.40
C GLY A 191 -12.93 -2.49 3.26
N LEU A 192 -12.15 -2.58 4.33
CA LEU A 192 -10.91 -3.36 4.38
C LEU A 192 -11.18 -4.87 4.26
N VAL A 193 -12.13 -5.41 5.03
CA VAL A 193 -12.38 -6.86 5.04
C VAL A 193 -13.18 -7.30 3.81
N VAL A 194 -14.39 -6.78 3.65
CA VAL A 194 -15.32 -7.21 2.60
C VAL A 194 -14.95 -6.56 1.26
N GLY A 195 -14.58 -5.29 1.26
CA GLY A 195 -14.23 -4.57 0.04
C GLY A 195 -13.01 -5.17 -0.64
N LYS A 196 -11.91 -5.46 0.10
CA LYS A 196 -10.73 -6.13 -0.48
C LYS A 196 -11.00 -7.58 -0.84
N LEU A 197 -11.72 -8.33 0.00
CA LEU A 197 -12.10 -9.69 -0.37
C LEU A 197 -12.86 -9.70 -1.71
N VAL A 198 -13.97 -8.97 -1.81
CA VAL A 198 -14.79 -8.95 -3.04
C VAL A 198 -14.02 -8.37 -4.21
N GLY A 199 -13.25 -7.29 -4.01
CA GLY A 199 -12.48 -6.64 -5.06
C GLY A 199 -11.36 -7.53 -5.61
N VAL A 200 -10.49 -8.03 -4.73
CA VAL A 200 -9.31 -8.83 -5.12
C VAL A 200 -9.73 -10.22 -5.60
N PHE A 201 -10.53 -10.94 -4.81
CA PHE A 201 -10.98 -12.27 -5.19
C PHE A 201 -11.88 -12.21 -6.41
N GLY A 202 -12.84 -11.27 -6.44
CA GLY A 202 -13.79 -11.15 -7.55
C GLY A 202 -13.10 -10.78 -8.86
N SER A 203 -12.22 -9.80 -8.87
CA SER A 203 -11.47 -9.42 -10.08
C SER A 203 -10.54 -10.54 -10.55
N SER A 204 -9.82 -11.18 -9.63
CA SER A 204 -8.95 -12.32 -9.96
C SER A 204 -9.75 -13.50 -10.50
N ALA A 205 -10.87 -13.84 -9.86
CA ALA A 205 -11.73 -14.94 -10.29
C ALA A 205 -12.33 -14.68 -11.68
N LEU A 206 -12.74 -13.44 -11.97
CA LEU A 206 -13.22 -13.06 -13.29
C LEU A 206 -12.10 -13.15 -14.34
N ALA A 207 -10.92 -12.61 -14.05
CA ALA A 207 -9.78 -12.69 -14.97
C ALA A 207 -9.40 -14.15 -15.30
N ILE A 208 -9.38 -15.02 -14.29
CA ILE A 208 -9.10 -16.46 -14.46
C ILE A 208 -10.22 -17.13 -15.26
N ARG A 209 -11.49 -16.85 -14.92
CA ARG A 209 -12.65 -17.45 -15.61
C ARG A 209 -12.75 -17.04 -17.08
N PHE A 210 -12.32 -15.84 -17.43
CA PHE A 210 -12.29 -15.37 -18.82
C PHE A 210 -11.01 -15.75 -19.57
N GLY A 211 -10.09 -16.51 -18.96
CA GLY A 211 -8.82 -16.92 -19.57
C GLY A 211 -7.84 -15.77 -19.80
N LEU A 212 -7.98 -14.66 -19.04
CA LEU A 212 -7.06 -13.52 -19.10
C LEU A 212 -5.84 -13.70 -18.18
N ALA A 213 -5.91 -14.63 -17.23
CA ALA A 213 -4.84 -14.95 -16.29
C ALA A 213 -4.97 -16.39 -15.80
N ASP A 214 -3.85 -16.97 -15.37
CA ASP A 214 -3.83 -18.29 -14.72
C ASP A 214 -3.89 -18.14 -13.19
N LEU A 215 -4.35 -19.21 -12.52
CA LEU A 215 -4.23 -19.31 -11.07
C LEU A 215 -2.74 -19.34 -10.69
N PRO A 216 -2.30 -18.69 -9.59
CA PRO A 216 -0.90 -18.74 -9.17
C PRO A 216 -0.44 -20.20 -9.01
N ALA A 217 0.77 -20.51 -9.48
CA ALA A 217 1.31 -21.87 -9.46
C ALA A 217 1.23 -22.50 -8.06
N ASN A 218 0.73 -23.73 -7.97
CA ASN A 218 0.51 -24.49 -6.73
C ASN A 218 -0.46 -23.83 -5.73
N ALA A 219 -1.26 -22.85 -6.16
CA ALA A 219 -2.33 -22.28 -5.35
C ALA A 219 -3.70 -22.86 -5.73
N GLY A 220 -4.65 -22.74 -4.81
CA GLY A 220 -6.05 -23.12 -5.02
C GLY A 220 -6.98 -21.94 -4.73
N TRP A 221 -8.28 -22.12 -4.92
CA TRP A 221 -9.27 -21.07 -4.63
C TRP A 221 -9.32 -20.66 -3.15
N SER A 222 -9.11 -21.62 -2.22
CA SER A 222 -9.00 -21.33 -0.78
C SER A 222 -7.82 -20.40 -0.48
N HIS A 223 -6.69 -20.63 -1.14
CA HIS A 223 -5.53 -19.75 -1.06
C HIS A 223 -5.82 -18.35 -1.59
N MET A 224 -6.55 -18.24 -2.71
CA MET A 224 -6.96 -16.94 -3.27
C MET A 224 -7.87 -16.18 -2.31
N ILE A 225 -8.82 -16.84 -1.65
CA ILE A 225 -9.68 -16.22 -0.62
C ILE A 225 -8.82 -15.73 0.55
N GLY A 226 -7.93 -16.58 1.05
CA GLY A 226 -7.04 -16.25 2.17
C GLY A 226 -6.14 -15.05 1.87
N ILE A 227 -5.50 -15.01 0.70
CA ILE A 227 -4.69 -13.87 0.26
C ILE A 227 -5.53 -12.62 0.06
N SER A 228 -6.74 -12.74 -0.51
CA SER A 228 -7.63 -11.59 -0.70
C SER A 228 -8.07 -10.97 0.63
N LEU A 229 -8.23 -11.79 1.68
CA LEU A 229 -8.43 -11.32 3.05
C LEU A 229 -7.19 -10.64 3.61
N LEU A 230 -5.99 -11.19 3.41
CA LEU A 230 -4.74 -10.53 3.84
C LEU A 230 -4.49 -9.20 3.13
N CYS A 231 -5.02 -9.01 1.91
CA CYS A 231 -5.03 -7.70 1.24
C CYS A 231 -5.91 -6.66 1.97
N GLY A 232 -6.77 -7.10 2.88
CA GLY A 232 -7.53 -6.25 3.80
C GLY A 232 -6.73 -5.71 4.98
N ILE A 233 -5.47 -6.10 5.15
CA ILE A 233 -4.59 -5.53 6.17
C ILE A 233 -4.14 -4.17 5.66
N GLY A 234 -4.88 -3.10 5.97
CA GLY A 234 -4.56 -1.74 5.52
C GLY A 234 -3.54 -1.01 6.40
N PHE A 235 -3.55 -1.31 7.70
CA PHE A 235 -2.72 -0.73 8.78
C PHE A 235 -2.01 0.59 8.42
N THR A 236 -0.69 0.60 8.16
CA THR A 236 0.05 1.87 8.00
C THR A 236 -0.39 2.69 6.80
N MET A 237 -0.67 2.05 5.66
CA MET A 237 -1.08 2.77 4.46
C MET A 237 -2.50 3.35 4.59
N SER A 238 -3.42 2.61 5.19
CA SER A 238 -4.76 3.15 5.52
C SER A 238 -4.68 4.24 6.58
N LEU A 239 -3.80 4.14 7.58
CA LEU A 239 -3.59 5.18 8.59
C LEU A 239 -3.08 6.46 7.92
N PHE A 240 -2.13 6.33 6.99
CA PHE A 240 -1.62 7.44 6.22
C PHE A 240 -2.73 8.16 5.43
N ILE A 241 -3.56 7.41 4.70
CA ILE A 241 -4.69 7.99 3.96
C ILE A 241 -5.71 8.62 4.92
N GLY A 242 -5.99 8.00 6.06
CA GLY A 242 -6.91 8.53 7.06
C GLY A 242 -6.47 9.88 7.63
N LEU A 243 -5.17 10.05 7.90
CA LEU A 243 -4.60 11.32 8.35
C LEU A 243 -4.73 12.42 7.30
N LEU A 244 -4.61 12.08 6.01
CA LEU A 244 -4.81 13.04 4.93
C LEU A 244 -6.28 13.39 4.74
N ALA A 245 -7.16 12.40 4.79
CA ALA A 245 -8.59 12.58 4.54
C ALA A 245 -9.31 13.40 5.60
N PHE A 246 -8.81 13.35 6.84
CA PHE A 246 -9.40 14.01 8.00
C PHE A 246 -8.41 14.93 8.72
N ALA A 247 -7.46 15.53 7.98
CA ALA A 247 -6.38 16.35 8.55
C ALA A 247 -6.87 17.46 9.52
N SER A 248 -8.08 17.97 9.31
CA SER A 248 -8.70 19.04 10.11
C SER A 248 -9.65 18.55 11.21
N ASP A 249 -9.94 17.25 11.32
CA ASP A 249 -10.91 16.70 12.27
C ASP A 249 -10.33 15.51 13.06
N VAL A 250 -9.96 15.80 14.32
CA VAL A 250 -9.34 14.81 15.22
C VAL A 250 -10.31 13.69 15.58
N ALA A 251 -11.60 13.97 15.72
CA ALA A 251 -12.59 12.96 16.10
C ALA A 251 -12.79 11.94 14.97
N LEU A 252 -12.87 12.41 13.73
CA LEU A 252 -12.95 11.52 12.56
C LEU A 252 -11.66 10.72 12.37
N GLN A 253 -10.49 11.30 12.64
CA GLN A 253 -9.23 10.55 12.62
C GLN A 253 -9.22 9.40 13.63
N ASP A 254 -9.67 9.64 14.86
CA ASP A 254 -9.69 8.60 15.89
C ASP A 254 -10.67 7.47 15.55
N ALA A 255 -11.88 7.80 15.05
CA ALA A 255 -12.83 6.80 14.56
C ALA A 255 -12.25 5.96 13.40
N VAL A 256 -11.56 6.61 12.46
CA VAL A 256 -10.88 5.92 11.35
C VAL A 256 -9.78 5.01 11.85
N LYS A 257 -8.91 5.46 12.76
CA LYS A 257 -7.83 4.63 13.32
C LYS A 257 -8.41 3.36 13.96
N VAL A 258 -9.49 3.49 14.75
CA VAL A 258 -10.19 2.33 15.34
C VAL A 258 -10.69 1.39 14.24
N GLY A 259 -11.33 1.93 13.19
CA GLY A 259 -11.83 1.14 12.07
C GLY A 259 -10.72 0.42 11.29
N ILE A 260 -9.59 1.07 11.08
CA ILE A 260 -8.41 0.49 10.41
C ILE A 260 -7.83 -0.64 11.25
N LEU A 261 -7.63 -0.41 12.56
CA LEU A 261 -7.07 -1.40 13.47
C LEU A 261 -7.98 -2.63 13.57
N ALA A 262 -9.28 -2.42 13.79
CA ALA A 262 -10.26 -3.50 13.86
C ALA A 262 -10.38 -4.26 12.54
N GLY A 263 -10.52 -3.55 11.42
CA GLY A 263 -10.61 -4.15 10.09
C GLY A 263 -9.36 -4.95 9.72
N SER A 264 -8.17 -4.37 9.93
CA SER A 264 -6.89 -5.05 9.64
C SER A 264 -6.69 -6.28 10.52
N PHE A 265 -7.08 -6.21 11.79
CA PHE A 265 -6.98 -7.35 12.71
C PHE A 265 -7.93 -8.50 12.30
N ILE A 266 -9.18 -8.17 11.96
CA ILE A 266 -10.15 -9.15 11.45
C ILE A 266 -9.66 -9.77 10.14
N ALA A 267 -9.18 -8.94 9.21
CA ALA A 267 -8.62 -9.39 7.93
C ALA A 267 -7.43 -10.35 8.13
N ALA A 268 -6.51 -10.02 9.05
CA ALA A 268 -5.37 -10.85 9.38
C ALA A 268 -5.79 -12.20 9.98
N ILE A 269 -6.71 -12.22 10.94
CA ILE A 269 -7.20 -13.46 11.55
C ILE A 269 -7.93 -14.33 10.53
N LEU A 270 -8.87 -13.76 9.78
CA LEU A 270 -9.65 -14.52 8.81
C LEU A 270 -8.78 -15.02 7.66
N GLY A 271 -7.89 -14.18 7.14
CA GLY A 271 -6.95 -14.58 6.09
C GLY A 271 -6.02 -15.69 6.56
N ALA A 272 -5.44 -15.57 7.76
CA ALA A 272 -4.62 -16.62 8.34
C ALA A 272 -5.40 -17.91 8.59
N ALA A 273 -6.62 -17.83 9.13
CA ALA A 273 -7.46 -19.01 9.37
C ALA A 273 -7.79 -19.76 8.08
N VAL A 274 -8.17 -19.04 7.01
CA VAL A 274 -8.45 -19.65 5.70
C VAL A 274 -7.20 -20.31 5.12
N LEU A 275 -6.03 -19.66 5.21
CA LEU A 275 -4.77 -20.24 4.73
C LEU A 275 -4.29 -21.43 5.57
N LEU A 276 -4.59 -21.46 6.86
CA LEU A 276 -4.30 -22.61 7.71
C LEU A 276 -5.17 -23.82 7.37
N MET A 277 -6.40 -23.59 6.87
CA MET A 277 -7.32 -24.64 6.42
C MET A 277 -7.11 -25.03 4.95
N ALA A 278 -6.31 -24.29 4.19
CA ALA A 278 -6.04 -24.58 2.79
C ALA A 278 -5.15 -25.83 2.66
N PRO A 279 -5.35 -26.64 1.59
CA PRO A 279 -4.53 -27.83 1.35
C PRO A 279 -3.05 -27.44 1.16
N PRO A 280 -2.11 -28.25 1.65
CA PRO A 280 -0.69 -27.94 1.55
C PRO A 280 -0.21 -27.87 0.09
N VAL A 281 0.87 -27.11 -0.11
CA VAL A 281 1.50 -26.88 -1.40
C VAL A 281 1.94 -28.20 -2.02
N GLY A 282 1.31 -28.61 -3.11
CA GLY A 282 1.59 -29.87 -3.83
C GLY A 282 0.48 -30.92 -3.78
N GLU A 283 -0.58 -30.72 -2.99
CA GLU A 283 -1.79 -31.58 -2.98
C GLU A 283 -2.96 -30.97 -3.79
N VAL A 284 -2.71 -29.92 -4.59
CA VAL A 284 -3.70 -29.44 -5.57
C VAL A 284 -3.63 -30.41 -6.75
N GLU A 285 -4.29 -31.56 -6.58
CA GLU A 285 -4.20 -32.76 -7.40
C GLU A 285 -4.43 -32.56 -8.91
N GLU A 286 -3.75 -33.42 -9.66
CA GLU A 286 -4.09 -33.99 -10.97
C GLU A 286 -5.51 -34.61 -11.00
N GLY A 287 -6.53 -33.84 -10.65
CA GLY A 287 -7.92 -34.28 -10.56
C GLY A 287 -8.82 -33.50 -11.51
N GLU A 288 -8.89 -33.99 -12.75
CA GLU A 288 -9.99 -33.91 -13.75
C GLU A 288 -9.41 -33.76 -15.18
N GLU A 289 -9.01 -34.90 -15.75
CA GLU A 289 -9.06 -35.16 -17.21
C GLU A 289 -10.51 -35.40 -17.66
#